data_AF-A0A7C6P4G8-F1
#
_entry.id   AF-A0A7C6P4G8-F1
#
_cell.length_a   1.000
_cell.length_b   1.000
_cell.length_c   1.000
_cell.angle_alpha   90.00
_cell.angle_beta   90.00
_cell.angle_gamma   90.00
#
_symmetry.space_group_name_H-M   'P 1'
#
loop_
_entity.id
_entity.type
_entity.pdbx_description
1 polymer ?
#
loop_
_entity_poly.entity_id
_entity_poly.type
_entity_poly.pdbx_seq_one_letter_code
_entity_poly.pdbx_strand_id
1 'polypeptide(L)'
;MKKHNKKLSDFKINETGIVTAVLGKGQIRRRLLDMGITNDVKISLIKKSPFGDPLEVFLRGYVLTLRKSEASLVEMKMLDEEGNDA
;
A
#
# COMPACT_ATOMS: atom_id res chain seq x y z
N MET A 1 15.20 -17.25 2.08
CA MET A 1 13.96 -16.46 2.31
C MET A 1 13.92 -15.32 1.30
N LYS A 2 13.10 -15.42 0.25
CA LYS A 2 12.97 -14.31 -0.73
C LYS A 2 12.27 -13.15 -0.02
N LYS A 3 12.92 -11.98 0.05
CA LYS A 3 12.32 -10.74 0.55
C LYS A 3 11.33 -10.25 -0.51
N HIS A 4 10.06 -10.62 -0.40
CA HIS A 4 8.99 -10.11 -1.27
C HIS A 4 8.49 -8.74 -0.79
N ASN A 5 9.41 -7.83 -0.48
CA ASN A 5 9.07 -6.47 -0.05
C ASN A 5 9.18 -5.52 -1.24
N LYS A 6 8.16 -4.68 -1.42
CA LYS A 6 8.16 -3.57 -2.38
C LYS A 6 7.35 -2.39 -1.85
N LYS A 7 7.47 -1.22 -2.48
CA LYS A 7 6.71 -0.04 -2.09
C LYS A 7 5.28 -0.14 -2.60
N LEU A 8 4.33 0.43 -1.87
CA LEU A 8 2.92 0.51 -2.31
C LEU A 8 2.77 1.18 -3.69
N SER A 9 3.65 2.13 -4.04
CA SER A 9 3.69 2.75 -5.37
C SER A 9 3.90 1.75 -6.52
N ASP A 10 4.56 0.62 -6.22
CA ASP A 10 5.00 -0.39 -7.19
C ASP A 10 4.03 -1.59 -7.23
N PHE A 11 2.94 -1.54 -6.47
CA PHE A 11 1.87 -2.53 -6.54
C PHE A 11 1.12 -2.41 -7.87
N LYS A 12 0.64 -3.52 -8.41
CA LYS A 12 -0.29 -3.61 -9.52
C LYS A 12 -1.72 -3.60 -8.99
N ILE A 13 -2.66 -3.22 -9.85
CA ILE A 13 -4.08 -3.28 -9.50
C ILE A 13 -4.42 -4.70 -9.06
N ASN A 14 -5.22 -4.82 -7.99
CA ASN A 14 -5.60 -6.03 -7.28
C ASN A 14 -4.50 -6.71 -6.45
N GLU A 15 -3.25 -6.23 -6.47
CA GLU A 15 -2.26 -6.78 -5.55
C GLU A 15 -2.51 -6.31 -4.11
N THR A 16 -2.18 -7.21 -3.19
CA THR A 16 -2.40 -7.00 -1.76
C THR A 16 -1.12 -7.28 -0.98
N GLY A 17 -0.89 -6.52 0.08
CA GLY A 17 0.28 -6.69 0.93
C GLY A 17 0.03 -6.27 2.37
N ILE A 18 1.00 -6.55 3.23
CA ILE A 18 1.05 -6.10 4.62
C ILE A 18 2.11 -5.01 4.76
N VAL A 19 1.77 -3.88 5.37
CA VAL A 19 2.72 -2.79 5.66
C VAL A 19 3.80 -3.28 6.63
N THR A 20 5.05 -3.17 6.21
CA THR A 20 6.22 -3.49 7.05
C THR A 20 6.89 -2.23 7.60
N ALA A 21 6.78 -1.11 6.89
CA ALA A 21 7.38 0.15 7.31
C ALA A 21 6.74 1.37 6.63
N VAL A 22 6.76 2.50 7.34
CA VAL A 22 6.44 3.83 6.80
C VAL A 22 7.70 4.70 6.87
N LEU A 23 8.34 4.96 5.73
CA LEU A 23 9.65 5.60 5.58
C LEU A 23 9.61 7.15 5.60
N GLY A 24 8.43 7.75 5.76
CA GLY A 24 8.28 9.20 5.86
C GLY A 24 8.93 9.81 7.12
N LYS A 25 9.13 11.13 7.12
CA LYS A 25 9.60 11.91 8.28
C LYS A 25 8.64 13.06 8.63
N GLY A 26 8.63 13.50 9.88
CA GLY A 26 7.86 14.67 10.31
C GLY A 26 6.36 14.57 9.98
N GLN A 27 5.81 15.64 9.40
CA GLN A 27 4.38 15.78 9.14
C GLN A 27 3.83 14.70 8.19
N ILE A 28 4.59 14.29 7.16
CA ILE A 28 4.08 13.29 6.21
C ILE A 28 3.93 11.91 6.85
N ARG A 29 4.88 11.51 7.71
CA ARG A 29 4.76 10.25 8.46
C ARG A 29 3.54 10.29 9.36
N ARG A 30 3.37 11.38 10.11
CA ARG A 30 2.23 11.54 11.04
C ARG A 30 0.90 11.46 10.30
N ARG A 31 0.78 12.17 9.17
CA ARG A 31 -0.41 12.11 8.32
C ARG A 31 -0.72 10.69 7.83
N LEU A 32 0.28 9.94 7.36
CA LEU A 32 0.08 8.55 6.91
C LEU A 32 -0.45 7.66 8.05
N LEU A 33 0.12 7.81 9.25
CA LEU A 33 -0.32 7.08 10.43
C LEU A 33 -1.75 7.46 10.84
N ASP A 34 -2.07 8.76 10.85
CA ASP A 34 -3.40 9.30 11.17
C ASP A 34 -4.46 8.80 10.16
N MET A 35 -4.05 8.61 8.90
CA MET A 35 -4.88 8.03 7.83
C MET A 35 -4.99 6.50 7.88
N GLY A 36 -4.41 5.84 8.90
CA GLY A 36 -4.52 4.40 9.12
C GLY A 36 -3.44 3.54 8.46
N ILE A 37 -2.47 4.16 7.75
CA ILE A 37 -1.33 3.46 7.15
C ILE A 37 -0.28 3.24 8.24
N THR A 38 -0.40 2.12 8.92
CA THR A 38 0.43 1.70 10.06
C THR A 38 0.99 0.31 9.80
N ASN A 39 2.00 -0.11 10.57
CA ASN A 39 2.57 -1.45 10.46
C ASN A 39 1.48 -2.52 10.65
N ASP A 40 1.67 -3.66 9.99
CA ASP A 40 0.78 -4.83 10.01
C ASP A 40 -0.62 -4.61 9.41
N VAL A 41 -0.87 -3.44 8.82
CA VAL A 41 -2.11 -3.19 8.08
C VAL A 41 -2.05 -3.86 6.70
N LYS A 42 -3.10 -4.61 6.39
CA LYS A 42 -3.36 -5.13 5.04
C LYS A 42 -3.88 -4.01 4.15
N ILE A 43 -3.21 -3.79 3.01
CA ILE A 43 -3.62 -2.82 2.00
C ILE A 43 -3.69 -3.52 0.64
N SER A 44 -4.78 -3.28 -0.08
CA SER A 44 -4.99 -3.72 -1.46
C SER A 44 -5.01 -2.53 -2.40
N LEU A 45 -4.31 -2.61 -3.53
CA LEU A 45 -4.38 -1.56 -4.54
C LEU A 45 -5.61 -1.76 -5.42
N ILE A 46 -6.56 -0.83 -5.36
CA ILE A 46 -7.83 -0.91 -6.09
C ILE A 46 -7.71 -0.28 -7.47
N LYS A 47 -7.09 0.90 -7.55
CA LYS A 47 -7.01 1.64 -8.81
C LYS A 47 -5.78 2.53 -8.86
N LYS A 48 -5.30 2.77 -10.07
CA LYS A 48 -4.39 3.87 -10.38
C LYS A 48 -5.11 4.84 -11.30
N SER A 49 -4.89 6.13 -11.09
CA SER A 49 -5.33 7.15 -12.04
C SER A 49 -4.66 6.96 -13.40
N PRO A 50 -5.21 7.50 -14.51
CA PRO A 50 -4.71 7.26 -15.86
C PRO A 50 -3.20 7.52 -16.05
N PHE A 51 -2.66 8.51 -15.32
CA PHE A 51 -1.24 8.88 -15.36
C PHE A 51 -0.42 8.30 -14.19
N GLY A 52 -0.99 7.36 -13.43
CA GLY A 52 -0.33 6.65 -12.33
C GLY A 52 -0.35 7.35 -10.97
N ASP A 53 -1.00 8.51 -10.84
CA ASP A 53 -1.17 9.27 -9.59
C ASP A 53 -2.51 10.04 -9.63
N PRO A 54 -3.34 10.02 -8.55
CA PRO A 54 -3.20 9.23 -7.32
C PRO A 54 -3.52 7.74 -7.46
N LEU A 55 -3.23 7.01 -6.38
CA LEU A 55 -3.58 5.60 -6.18
C LEU A 55 -4.79 5.52 -5.23
N GLU A 56 -5.72 4.63 -5.52
CA GLU A 56 -6.82 4.27 -4.61
C GLU A 56 -6.53 2.91 -3.98
N VAL A 57 -6.51 2.87 -2.65
CA VAL A 57 -6.20 1.67 -1.89
C VAL A 57 -7.31 1.34 -0.92
N PHE A 58 -7.51 0.05 -0.65
CA PHE A 58 -8.45 -0.42 0.36
C PHE A 58 -7.68 -0.85 1.61
N LEU A 59 -8.04 -0.29 2.76
CA LEU A 59 -7.52 -0.69 4.06
C LEU A 59 -8.58 -0.48 5.13
N ARG A 60 -8.57 -1.29 6.19
CA ARG A 60 -9.41 -1.10 7.39
C ARG A 60 -10.91 -0.86 7.10
N GLY A 61 -11.43 -1.42 6.01
CA GLY A 61 -12.84 -1.31 5.64
C GLY A 61 -13.22 -0.06 4.84
N TYR A 62 -12.27 0.77 4.40
CA TYR A 62 -12.54 1.93 3.55
C TYR A 62 -11.53 2.10 2.41
N VAL A 63 -11.93 2.88 1.41
CA VAL A 63 -11.05 3.30 0.31
C VAL A 63 -10.38 4.61 0.67
N LEU A 64 -9.07 4.66 0.45
CA LEU A 64 -8.24 5.83 0.65
C LEU A 64 -7.55 6.22 -0.65
N THR A 65 -7.62 7.49 -1.02
CA THR A 65 -6.84 8.05 -2.12
C THR A 65 -5.52 8.59 -1.59
N LEU A 66 -4.41 8.10 -2.15
CA LEU A 66 -3.05 8.41 -1.73
C LEU A 66 -2.23 8.90 -2.93
N ARG A 67 -1.42 9.95 -2.75
CA ARG A 67 -0.48 10.34 -3.82
C ARG A 67 0.59 9.27 -4.01
N LYS A 68 1.10 9.14 -5.22
CA LYS A 68 2.21 8.24 -5.55
C LYS A 68 3.45 8.54 -4.73
N SER A 69 3.74 9.82 -4.46
CA SER A 69 4.84 10.23 -3.58
C SER A 69 4.67 9.72 -2.13
N GLU A 70 3.46 9.73 -1.61
CA GLU A 70 3.11 9.18 -0.29
C GLU A 70 3.17 7.64 -0.30
N ALA A 71 2.61 6.99 -1.32
CA ALA A 71 2.68 5.54 -1.50
C ALA A 71 4.12 5.02 -1.63
N SER A 72 5.04 5.83 -2.15
CA SER A 72 6.46 5.50 -2.28
C SER A 72 7.20 5.45 -0.94
N LEU A 73 6.56 5.93 0.14
CA LEU A 73 7.06 5.89 1.52
C LEU A 73 6.51 4.69 2.30
N VAL A 74 5.65 3.86 1.71
CA VAL A 74 5.05 2.71 2.39
C VAL A 74 5.69 1.44 1.85
N GLU A 75 6.48 0.77 2.68
CA GLU A 75 7.03 -0.55 2.37
C GLU A 75 6.06 -1.64 2.78
N MET A 76 5.89 -2.62 1.90
CA MET A 76 4.94 -3.69 2.09
C MET A 76 5.52 -5.03 1.69
N LYS A 77 5.20 -6.07 2.45
CA LYS A 77 5.39 -7.46 2.07
C LYS A 77 4.18 -7.91 1.23
N MET A 78 4.42 -8.40 0.03
CA MET A 78 3.35 -8.95 -0.81
C MET A 78 2.71 -10.17 -0.15
N LEU A 79 1.39 -10.28 -0.28
CA LEU A 79 0.67 -11.51 -0.04
C LEU A 79 0.50 -12.18 -1.41
N ASP A 80 1.14 -13.33 -1.59
CA ASP A 80 0.87 -14.17 -2.75
C ASP A 80 -0.53 -14.75 -2.56
N GLU A 81 -1.44 -14.50 -3.51
CA GLU A 81 -2.67 -15.26 -3.58
C GLU A 81 -2.27 -16.67 -4.06
N GLU A 82 -2.27 -17.64 -3.14
CA GLU A 82 -2.37 -19.04 -3.56
C GLU A 82 -3.64 -19.14 -4.40
N GLY A 83 -3.48 -19.48 -5.67
CA GLY A 83 -4.56 -19.52 -6.64
C GLY A 83 -5.73 -20.32 -6.09
N ASN A 84 -6.89 -19.66 -5.97
CA ASN A 84 -8.15 -20.35 -5.85
C ASN A 84 -8.51 -20.87 -7.25
N ASP A 85 -7.79 -21.90 -7.70
CA ASP A 85 -8.26 -22.83 -8.72
C ASP A 85 -9.45 -23.59 -8.11
N ALA A 86 -10.65 -23.16 -8.46
CA ALA A 86 -11.90 -23.90 -8.26
C ALA A 86 -12.73 -23.81 -9.55
#